data_AF-A0A1G7MXP9-F1
#
_entry.id   AF-A0A1G7MXP9-F1
#
_cell.length_a   1.000
_cell.length_b   1.000
_cell.length_c   1.000
_cell.angle_alpha   90.00
_cell.angle_beta   90.00
_cell.angle_gamma   90.00
#
_symmetry.space_group_name_H-M   'P 1'
#
loop_
_entity.id
_entity.type
_entity.pdbx_description
1 polymer ?
#
loop_
_entity_poly.entity_id
_entity_poly.type
_entity_poly.pdbx_seq_one_letter_code
_entity_poly.pdbx_strand_id
1 'polypeptide(L)'
;MKTLKINCSGEKHTIKITPKGKLIFLNHTIKELKNEGILEEISGEKSPNNCYRFWKFWKNWDVENLLNEFYSHELIKIIDSIEKIKVKRYIKERAIER
;
A
#
# COMPACT_ATOMS: atom_id res chain seq x y z
N MET A 1 -12.72 8.18 -0.38
CA MET A 1 -11.70 7.26 -0.94
C MET A 1 -10.66 8.08 -1.68
N LYS A 2 -9.41 7.63 -1.72
CA LYS A 2 -8.32 8.28 -2.46
C LYS A 2 -7.87 7.37 -3.60
N THR A 3 -7.32 7.95 -4.66
CA THR A 3 -6.97 7.21 -5.88
C THR A 3 -5.56 7.57 -6.29
N LEU A 4 -4.70 6.58 -6.42
CA LEU A 4 -3.33 6.73 -6.90
C LEU A 4 -3.19 6.08 -8.27
N LYS A 5 -2.34 6.67 -9.10
CA LYS A 5 -1.91 6.08 -10.38
C LYS A 5 -0.44 5.71 -10.27
N ILE A 6 -0.11 4.47 -10.59
CA ILE A 6 1.28 4.00 -10.64
C ILE A 6 1.57 3.43 -12.02
N ASN A 7 2.82 3.55 -12.47
CA ASN A 7 3.26 2.85 -13.66
C ASN A 7 3.45 1.39 -13.32
N CYS A 8 2.94 0.46 -14.12
CA CYS A 8 3.17 -0.97 -13.95
C CYS A 8 3.17 -1.62 -15.34
N SER A 9 4.19 -2.41 -15.66
CA SER A 9 4.30 -3.09 -16.95
C SER A 9 4.14 -2.18 -18.18
N GLY A 10 4.61 -0.92 -18.09
CA GLY A 10 4.48 0.08 -19.16
C GLY A 10 3.17 0.85 -19.19
N GLU A 11 2.17 0.48 -18.39
CA GLU A 11 0.85 1.11 -18.36
C GLU A 11 0.57 1.86 -17.05
N LYS A 12 -0.44 2.74 -17.06
CA LYS A 12 -0.92 3.46 -15.87
C LYS A 12 -1.99 2.62 -15.15
N HIS A 13 -1.61 2.02 -14.03
CA HIS A 13 -2.53 1.27 -13.17
C HIS A 13 -3.13 2.15 -12.07
N THR A 14 -4.37 1.85 -11.69
CA THR A 14 -5.11 2.61 -10.67
C THR A 14 -5.27 1.82 -9.38
N ILE A 15 -4.88 2.43 -8.27
CA ILE A 15 -5.06 1.91 -6.90
C ILE A 15 -5.99 2.83 -6.14
N LYS A 16 -7.10 2.30 -5.64
CA LYS A 16 -8.01 3.00 -4.74
C LYS A 16 -7.69 2.62 -3.29
N ILE A 17 -7.62 3.62 -2.42
CA ILE A 17 -7.37 3.46 -0.99
C ILE A 17 -8.60 3.93 -0.22
N THR A 18 -9.16 3.03 0.58
CA THR A 18 -10.29 3.33 1.46
C THR A 18 -9.84 4.18 2.65
N PRO A 19 -10.74 4.92 3.33
CA PRO A 19 -10.38 5.68 4.54
C PRO A 19 -9.77 4.83 5.67
N LYS A 20 -10.04 3.52 5.67
CA LYS A 20 -9.46 2.55 6.63
C LYS A 20 -8.11 1.97 6.16
N GLY A 21 -7.56 2.44 5.04
CA GLY A 21 -6.29 1.97 4.50
C GLY A 21 -6.35 0.66 3.70
N LYS A 22 -7.55 0.11 3.42
CA LYS A 22 -7.67 -1.04 2.51
C LYS A 22 -7.39 -0.62 1.07
N LEU A 23 -6.53 -1.37 0.38
CA LEU A 23 -6.22 -1.21 -1.04
C LEU A 23 -7.23 -1.95 -1.92
N ILE A 24 -7.55 -1.35 -3.06
CA ILE A 24 -8.36 -1.91 -4.14
C ILE A 24 -7.62 -1.63 -5.45
N PHE A 25 -7.15 -2.69 -6.11
CA PHE A 25 -6.48 -2.61 -7.41
C PHE A 25 -7.53 -2.76 -8.50
N LEU A 26 -7.55 -1.84 -9.47
CA LEU A 26 -8.49 -1.92 -10.60
C LEU A 26 -7.95 -2.74 -11.77
N ASN A 27 -6.63 -2.86 -11.86
CA ASN A 27 -5.92 -3.53 -12.95
C ASN A 27 -5.40 -4.92 -12.55
N HIS A 28 -5.50 -5.29 -11.27
CA HIS A 28 -5.04 -6.59 -10.78
C HIS A 28 -6.00 -7.21 -9.79
N THR A 29 -6.06 -8.54 -9.80
CA THR A 29 -6.70 -9.30 -8.72
C THR A 29 -5.72 -9.55 -7.57
N ILE A 30 -6.24 -9.75 -6.36
CA ILE A 30 -5.38 -10.13 -5.22
C ILE A 30 -4.67 -11.47 -5.46
N LYS A 31 -5.26 -12.36 -6.27
CA LYS A 31 -4.63 -13.65 -6.62
C LYS A 31 -3.38 -13.44 -7.48
N GLU A 32 -3.43 -12.55 -8.47
CA GLU A 32 -2.26 -12.19 -9.28
C GLU A 32 -1.13 -11.65 -8.41
N LEU A 33 -1.44 -10.69 -7.51
CA LEU A 33 -0.43 -10.11 -6.63
C LEU A 33 0.22 -11.16 -5.70
N LYS A 34 -0.55 -12.16 -5.25
CA LYS A 34 0.02 -13.27 -4.46
C LYS A 34 0.93 -14.16 -5.30
N ASN A 35 0.56 -14.45 -6.55
CA ASN A 35 1.38 -15.24 -7.45
C ASN A 35 2.71 -14.53 -7.76
N GLU A 36 2.69 -13.22 -7.96
CA GLU A 36 3.91 -12.40 -8.10
C GLU A 36 4.83 -12.54 -6.88
N GLY A 37 4.27 -12.58 -5.68
CA GLY A 37 5.05 -12.81 -4.45
C GLY A 37 5.70 -14.19 -4.40
N ILE A 38 4.98 -15.23 -4.82
CA ILE A 38 5.54 -16.58 -4.90
C ILE A 38 6.68 -16.63 -5.93
N LEU A 39 6.52 -15.96 -7.08
CA LEU A 39 7.57 -15.90 -8.11
C LEU A 39 8.82 -15.16 -7.62
N GLU A 40 8.66 -14.03 -6.93
CA GLU A 40 9.78 -13.29 -6.32
C GLU A 40 10.50 -14.15 -5.26
N GLU A 41 9.77 -14.88 -4.43
CA GLU A 41 10.36 -15.78 -3.43
C GLU A 41 11.14 -16.95 -4.06
N ILE A 42 10.61 -17.56 -5.12
CA ILE A 42 11.25 -18.69 -5.80
C ILE A 42 12.48 -18.24 -6.61
N SER A 43 12.36 -17.12 -7.33
CA SER A 43 13.45 -16.60 -8.16
C SER A 43 14.55 -15.93 -7.34
N GLY A 44 14.22 -15.41 -6.15
CA GLY A 44 15.09 -14.52 -5.38
C GLY A 44 15.26 -13.13 -6.02
N GLU A 45 14.55 -12.86 -7.12
CA GLU A 45 14.61 -11.61 -7.86
C GLU A 45 13.43 -10.72 -7.55
N LYS A 46 13.69 -9.42 -7.44
CA LYS A 46 12.66 -8.40 -7.22
C LYS A 46 11.65 -8.42 -8.37
N SER A 47 10.37 -8.66 -8.05
CA SER A 47 9.29 -8.70 -9.05
C SER A 47 9.21 -7.36 -9.79
N PRO A 48 9.13 -7.35 -11.13
CA PRO A 48 8.98 -6.13 -11.93
C PRO A 48 7.59 -5.49 -11.77
N ASN A 49 6.64 -6.19 -11.16
CA ASN A 49 5.26 -5.73 -11.00
C ASN A 49 5.16 -4.69 -9.88
N ASN A 50 5.08 -3.42 -10.27
CA ASN A 50 4.95 -2.29 -9.34
C ASN A 50 3.68 -2.35 -8.47
N CYS A 51 2.56 -2.87 -8.98
CA CYS A 51 1.36 -3.04 -8.18
C CYS A 51 1.55 -4.05 -7.05
N TYR A 52 2.26 -5.15 -7.32
CA TYR A 52 2.65 -6.12 -6.31
C TYR A 52 3.60 -5.50 -5.29
N ARG A 53 4.66 -4.81 -5.72
CA ARG A 53 5.60 -4.15 -4.78
C ARG A 53 4.89 -3.14 -3.88
N PHE A 54 4.02 -2.30 -4.46
CA PHE A 54 3.19 -1.38 -3.68
C PHE A 54 2.32 -2.13 -2.65
N TRP A 55 1.64 -3.21 -3.07
CA TRP A 55 0.84 -4.02 -2.18
C TRP A 55 1.65 -4.65 -1.04
N LYS A 56 2.84 -5.18 -1.35
CA LYS A 56 3.77 -5.80 -0.40
C LYS A 56 4.18 -4.80 0.68
N PHE A 57 4.72 -3.64 0.30
CA PHE A 57 5.15 -2.62 1.25
C PHE A 57 3.99 -2.08 2.07
N TRP A 58 2.83 -1.84 1.44
CA TRP A 58 1.65 -1.35 2.15
C TRP A 58 1.14 -2.34 3.21
N LYS A 59 1.11 -3.64 2.88
CA LYS A 59 0.68 -4.70 3.80
C LYS A 59 1.61 -4.81 5.01
N ASN A 60 2.91 -4.64 4.79
CA ASN A 60 3.93 -4.67 5.84
C ASN A 60 4.06 -3.33 6.58
N TRP A 61 3.30 -2.31 6.18
CA TRP A 61 3.44 -0.93 6.64
C TRP A 61 4.87 -0.40 6.53
N ASP A 62 5.58 -0.81 5.48
CA ASP A 62 6.94 -0.38 5.14
C ASP A 62 6.88 0.95 4.39
N VAL A 63 6.64 2.02 5.15
CA VAL A 63 6.45 3.39 4.64
C VAL A 63 7.70 3.89 3.93
N GLU A 64 8.88 3.52 4.41
CA GLU A 64 10.16 3.94 3.83
C GLU A 64 10.30 3.45 2.39
N ASN A 65 10.20 2.13 2.16
CA ASN A 65 10.31 1.59 0.80
C ASN A 65 9.15 2.03 -0.10
N LEU A 66 7.95 2.21 0.46
CA LEU A 66 6.80 2.72 -0.29
C LEU A 66 7.05 4.14 -0.83
N LEU A 67 7.61 5.03 -0.01
CA LEU A 67 7.91 6.40 -0.41
C LEU A 67 9.16 6.48 -1.29
N ASN A 68 10.16 5.63 -1.07
CA ASN A 68 11.34 5.56 -1.92
C ASN A 68 10.99 5.15 -3.37
N GLU A 69 10.07 4.19 -3.55
CA GLU A 69 9.70 3.71 -4.88
C GLU A 69 8.53 4.46 -5.53
N PHE A 70 7.56 4.91 -4.74
CA PHE A 70 6.28 5.42 -5.25
C PHE A 70 5.97 6.84 -4.76
N TYR A 71 7.03 7.63 -4.53
CA TYR A 71 6.92 8.99 -4.01
C TYR A 71 5.82 9.79 -4.73
N SER A 72 4.86 10.29 -3.95
CA SER A 72 3.95 11.33 -4.41
C SER A 72 3.38 12.10 -3.22
N HIS A 73 3.10 13.39 -3.42
CA HIS A 73 2.45 14.22 -2.40
C HIS A 73 1.08 13.67 -1.99
N GLU A 74 0.36 13.01 -2.89
CA GLU A 74 -0.91 12.37 -2.55
C GLU A 74 -0.71 11.16 -1.64
N LEU A 75 0.31 10.33 -1.92
CA LEU A 75 0.62 9.18 -1.09
C LEU A 75 0.99 9.58 0.34
N ILE A 76 1.84 10.61 0.51
CA ILE A 76 2.20 11.14 1.84
C ILE A 76 0.94 11.57 2.60
N LYS A 77 0.06 12.36 1.97
CA LYS A 77 -1.20 12.80 2.59
C LYS A 77 -2.09 11.64 3.03
N ILE A 78 -2.09 10.53 2.28
CA ILE A 78 -2.84 9.33 2.63
C ILE A 78 -2.23 8.64 3.85
N ILE A 79 -0.91 8.47 3.87
CA ILE A 79 -0.18 7.85 4.99
C ILE A 79 -0.42 8.66 6.27
N ASP A 80 -0.18 9.97 6.25
CA ASP A 80 -0.42 10.87 7.38
C ASP A 80 -1.85 10.77 7.92
N SER A 81 -2.84 10.68 7.01
CA SER A 81 -4.24 10.55 7.39
C SER A 81 -4.52 9.24 8.12
N ILE A 82 -3.91 8.13 7.69
CA ILE A 82 -4.08 6.82 8.31
C ILE A 82 -3.38 6.78 9.67
N GLU A 83 -2.17 7.33 9.77
CA GLU A 83 -1.43 7.39 11.04
C GLU A 83 -2.16 8.24 12.09
N LYS A 84 -2.70 9.40 11.70
CA LYS A 84 -3.55 10.20 12.57
C LYS A 84 -4.75 9.43 13.12
N ILE A 85 -5.37 8.57 12.31
CA ILE A 85 -6.48 7.70 12.76
C ILE A 85 -5.98 6.66 13.75
N LYS A 86 -4.84 6.00 13.47
CA LYS A 86 -4.23 5.00 14.37
C LYS A 86 -3.90 5.61 15.74
N VAL A 87 -3.26 6.79 15.76
CA VAL A 87 -2.92 7.52 17.00
C VAL A 87 -4.16 7.91 17.79
N LYS A 88 -5.17 8.50 17.14
CA LYS A 88 -6.44 8.86 17.81
C LYS A 88 -7.11 7.66 18.45
N ARG A 89 -7.09 6.51 17.77
CA ARG A 89 -7.65 5.26 18.29
C ARG A 89 -6.89 4.77 19.52
N TYR A 90 -5.56 4.74 19.46
CA TYR A 90 -4.70 4.35 20.58
C TYR A 90 -4.95 5.22 21.83
N ILE A 91 -5.03 6.54 21.66
CA ILE A 91 -5.32 7.48 22.77
C ILE A 91 -6.69 7.17 23.39
N LYS A 92 -7.72 6.93 22.57
CA LYS A 92 -9.06 6.62 23.05
C LYS A 92 -9.10 5.30 23.83
N GLU A 93 -8.41 4.27 23.35
CA GLU A 93 -8.33 2.96 24.02
C GLU A 93 -7.64 3.10 25.40
N ARG A 94 -6.53 3.85 25.48
CA ARG A 94 -5.83 4.13 26.75
C ARG A 94 -6.63 4.98 27.74
N ALA A 95 -7.51 5.86 27.27
CA ALA A 95 -8.36 6.67 28.13
C ALA A 95 -9.52 5.87 28.77
N ILE A 96 -9.91 4.74 28.18
CA ILE A 96 -10.95 3.84 28.71
C ILE A 96 -10.38 2.87 29.76
N GLU A 97 -9.08 2.60 29.72
CA GLU A 97 -8.35 1.75 30.68
C GLU A 97 -7.99 2.47 32.00
N ARG A 98 -8.31 3.77 32.14
CA ARG A 98 -8.07 4.59 33.34
C ARG A 98 -9.37 4.89 34.05
#